data_AF-A0A8T4XSD1-F1
#
_entry.id   AF-A0A8T4XSD1-F1
#
_cell.length_a   1.000
_cell.length_b   1.000
_cell.length_c   1.000
_cell.angle_alpha   90.00
_cell.angle_beta   90.00
_cell.angle_gamma   90.00
#
_symmetry.space_group_name_H-M   'P 1'
#
loop_
_entity.id
_entity.type
_entity.pdbx_description
1 polymer ?
#
loop_
_entity_poly.entity_id
_entity_poly.type
_entity_poly.pdbx_seq_one_letter_code
_entity_poly.pdbx_strand_id
1 'polypeptide(L)' 'MAKSITIEIRRVENGYEATLNKGGRWNPIPLGRRRYVGDLDEVLELATKRVKEVFKE' A
#
# COMPACT_ATOMS: atom_id res chain seq x y z
N MET A 1 -7.00 23.03 1.02
CA MET A 1 -6.53 22.07 2.04
C MET A 1 -5.69 21.00 1.35
N ALA A 2 -4.49 20.70 1.87
CA ALA A 2 -3.68 19.62 1.34
C ALA A 2 -4.26 18.26 1.78
N LYS A 3 -4.45 17.32 0.85
CA LYS A 3 -4.76 15.92 1.16
C LYS A 3 -3.43 15.20 1.42
N SER A 4 -3.33 14.39 2.47
CA SER A 4 -2.17 13.54 2.74
C SER A 4 -2.59 12.09 2.96
N ILE A 5 -1.69 11.18 2.66
CA ILE A 5 -1.80 9.75 2.97
C ILE A 5 -0.46 9.24 3.46
N THR A 6 -0.49 8.17 4.24
CA THR A 6 0.69 7.43 4.67
C THR A 6 0.57 6.00 4.20
N ILE A 7 1.65 5.44 3.65
CA ILE A 7 1.73 4.01 3.36
C ILE A 7 2.80 3.41 4.27
N GLU A 8 2.44 2.35 4.97
CA GLU A 8 3.36 1.53 5.75
C GLU A 8 3.63 0.24 4.98
N ILE A 9 4.90 -0.03 4.68
CA ILE A 9 5.36 -1.29 4.08
C ILE A 9 6.16 -2.04 5.16
N ARG A 10 5.79 -3.30 5.40
CA ARG A 10 6.47 -4.14 6.40
C ARG A 10 7.02 -5.40 5.76
N ARG A 11 8.24 -5.79 6.14
CA ARG A 11 8.78 -7.12 5.89
C ARG A 11 8.14 -8.09 6.88
N VAL A 12 7.59 -9.18 6.37
CA VAL A 12 7.04 -10.29 7.13
C VAL A 12 7.73 -11.59 6.70
N GLU A 13 7.48 -12.68 7.42
CA GLU A 13 8.12 -13.99 7.19
C GLU A 13 8.10 -14.41 5.71
N ASN A 14 6.97 -14.20 5.04
CA ASN A 14 6.72 -14.70 3.67
C ASN A 14 6.82 -13.62 2.58
N GLY A 15 7.31 -12.42 2.88
CA GLY A 15 7.31 -11.34 1.90
C GLY A 15 7.18 -9.95 2.50
N TYR A 16 6.46 -9.11 1.78
CA TYR A 16 6.12 -7.74 2.14
C TYR A 16 4.61 -7.58 2.14
N GLU A 17 4.12 -6.76 3.05
CA GLU A 17 2.75 -6.29 3.11
C GLU A 17 2.74 -4.76 3.09
N ALA A 18 1.66 -4.17 2.58
CA ALA A 18 1.48 -2.73 2.56
C ALA A 18 0.10 -2.33 3.07
N THR A 19 0.04 -1.28 3.89
CA THR A 19 -1.20 -0.69 4.39
C THR A 19 -1.21 0.81 4.15
N LEU A 20 -2.37 1.36 3.82
CA LEU A 20 -2.61 2.76 3.52
C LEU A 20 -3.45 3.39 4.64
N ASN A 21 -2.96 4.49 5.22
CA ASN A 21 -3.77 5.39 6.03
C ASN A 21 -4.39 6.49 5.15
N LYS A 22 -5.72 6.52 5.11
CA LYS A 22 -6.51 7.59 4.48
C LYS A 22 -7.51 8.12 5.52
N GLY A 23 -7.33 9.37 5.95
CA GLY A 23 -8.25 10.02 6.90
C GLY A 23 -8.31 9.34 8.28
N GLY A 24 -7.18 8.82 8.77
CA GLY A 24 -7.09 8.14 10.07
C GLY A 24 -7.45 6.66 10.04
N ARG A 25 -7.93 6.13 8.90
CA ARG A 25 -8.27 4.71 8.74
C ARG A 25 -7.20 3.97 7.97
N TRP A 26 -6.67 2.91 8.57
CA TRP A 26 -5.74 1.96 7.95
C TRP A 26 -6.48 0.92 7.13
N ASN A 27 -6.10 0.78 5.86
CA ASN A 27 -6.66 -0.18 4.92
C ASN A 27 -5.53 -0.96 4.25
N PRO A 28 -5.59 -2.30 4.16
CA PRO A 28 -4.60 -3.06 3.43
C PRO A 28 -4.61 -2.68 1.94
N ILE A 29 -3.42 -2.58 1.34
CA ILE A 29 -3.28 -2.43 -0.11
C ILE A 29 -3.41 -3.83 -0.71
N PRO A 30 -4.41 -4.08 -1.59
CA PRO A 30 -4.59 -5.39 -2.18
C PRO A 30 -3.39 -5.77 -3.07
N LEU A 31 -2.67 -6.82 -2.70
CA LEU A 31 -1.52 -7.32 -3.46
C LEU A 31 -1.92 -8.44 -4.44
N GLY A 32 -3.05 -8.24 -5.14
CA GLY A 32 -3.63 -9.23 -6.05
C GLY A 32 -4.25 -10.43 -5.32
N ARG A 33 -3.97 -11.65 -5.81
CA ARG A 33 -4.48 -12.91 -5.20
C ARG A 33 -3.71 -13.33 -3.94
N ARG A 34 -2.64 -12.62 -3.59
CA ARG A 34 -1.76 -12.97 -2.49
C ARG A 34 -1.92 -11.96 -1.36
N ARG A 35 -1.76 -12.47 -0.13
CA ARG A 35 -1.70 -11.63 1.07
C ARG A 35 -0.35 -10.92 1.21
N TYR A 36 0.70 -11.47 0.57
CA TYR A 36 2.09 -11.02 0.64
C TYR A 36 2.74 -11.10 -0.72
N VAL A 37 3.73 -10.25 -0.94
CA VAL A 37 4.54 -10.24 -2.17
C VAL A 37 6.00 -10.46 -1.79
N GLY A 38 6.68 -11.34 -2.52
CA GLY A 38 8.06 -11.72 -2.18
C GLY A 38 9.07 -10.60 -2.44
N ASP A 39 8.77 -9.73 -3.39
CA ASP A 39 9.64 -8.68 -3.90
C ASP A 39 9.22 -7.29 -3.40
N LEU A 40 10.20 -6.48 -2.98
CA LEU A 40 9.95 -5.12 -2.51
C LEU A 40 9.52 -4.20 -3.67
N ASP A 41 10.10 -4.38 -4.85
CA ASP A 41 9.83 -3.52 -6.00
C ASP A 41 8.37 -3.65 -6.46
N GLU A 42 7.84 -4.87 -6.46
CA GLU A 42 6.43 -5.14 -6.77
C GLU A 42 5.50 -4.47 -5.74
N VAL A 43 5.84 -4.47 -4.44
CA VAL A 43 5.04 -3.77 -3.42
C VAL A 43 5.10 -2.25 -3.59
N LEU A 44 6.26 -1.70 -3.96
CA LEU A 44 6.40 -0.27 -4.23
C LEU A 44 5.59 0.17 -5.46
N GLU A 45 5.54 -0.66 -6.50
CA GLU A 45 4.69 -0.41 -7.68
C GLU A 45 3.21 -0.38 -7.30
N LEU A 46 2.75 -1.37 -6.53
CA LEU A 46 1.37 -1.46 -6.06
C LEU A 46 1.00 -0.30 -5.13
N ALA A 47 1.89 0.06 -4.21
CA ALA A 47 1.73 1.24 -3.36
C ALA A 47 1.60 2.51 -4.18
N THR A 48 2.47 2.71 -5.18
CA THR A 48 2.45 3.88 -6.08
C THR A 48 1.15 3.95 -6.87
N LYS A 49 0.68 2.81 -7.40
CA LYS A 49 -0.62 2.73 -8.07
C LYS A 49 -1.76 3.15 -7.14
N ARG A 50 -1.73 2.68 -5.89
CA ARG A 50 -2.75 3.03 -4.90
C ARG A 50 -2.73 4.51 -4.52
N VAL A 51 -1.55 5.12 -4.38
CA VAL A 51 -1.41 6.58 -4.19
C VAL A 51 -2.11 7.32 -5.32
N LYS A 52 -1.83 6.95 -6.58
CA LYS A 52 -2.43 7.59 -7.76
C LYS A 52 -3.95 7.48 -7.77
N GLU A 53 -4.52 6.35 -7.37
CA GLU A 53 -5.97 6.17 -7.27
C GLU A 53 -6.59 7.09 -6.21
N VAL A 54 -5.99 7.17 -5.02
CA VAL A 54 -6.53 7.98 -3.91
C VAL A 54 -6.57 9.48 -4.24
N PHE A 55 -5.59 9.99 -4.98
CA PHE A 55 -5.54 11.39 -5.38
C PHE A 55 -6.28 11.70 -6.68
N LYS A 56 -6.69 10.69 -7.45
CA LYS A 56 -7.59 10.87 -8.61
C LYS A 56 -9.07 11.02 -8.20
N GLU A 57 -9.42 10.61 -6.97
CA GLU A 57 -10.70 10.86 -6.29
C GLU A 57 -10.80 12.27 -5.66
#